data_AF-A0A699Q6T1-F1
#
_entry.id   AF-A0A699Q6T1-F1
#
_cell.length_a   1.000
_cell.length_b   1.000
_cell.length_c   1.000
_cell.angle_alpha   90.00
_cell.angle_beta   90.00
_cell.angle_gamma   90.00
#
_symmetry.space_group_name_H-M   'P 1'
#
loop_
_entity.id
_entity.type
_entity.pdbx_description
1 polymer ?
#
loop_
_entity_poly.entity_id
_entity_poly.type
_entity_poly.pdbx_seq_one_letter_code
_entity_poly.pdbx_strand_id
1 'polypeptide(L)'
;AIIDTGASACCINKKVIPKEAVEPLTDDVFFNGLNSRQQATHKIKQGCFLIEGNKFRIPLIYAFDMNDSNGIEMLIGANFLRSMKGGIRIEGDEITIYKNVTKIKTSNQTEIAEFAELEVNEEEFLKINESTYFNQEGSKAFLEQFKPVIDRLKHQGYIGEEPLKHWKKNDELCKLDIINPDITIEDRPLKHVTPAMEDSFKRHVDSLFKIGAIRPSKSRHRTTAMIVNSGATIDPVTGK
;
A
#
# COMPACT_ATOMS: atom_id res chain seq x y z
N ALA A 1 21.53 -3.49 -2.90
CA ALA A 1 20.41 -4.41 -2.60
C ALA A 1 19.27 -3.62 -1.97
N ILE A 2 18.02 -3.98 -2.23
CA ILE A 2 16.82 -3.37 -1.64
C ILE A 2 16.20 -4.34 -0.63
N ILE A 3 15.69 -3.84 0.49
CA ILE A 3 14.85 -4.62 1.40
C ILE A 3 13.40 -4.47 0.96
N ASP A 4 12.78 -5.58 0.56
CA ASP A 4 11.41 -5.61 0.04
C ASP A 4 10.58 -6.61 0.84
N THR A 5 9.76 -6.10 1.75
CA THR A 5 8.85 -6.93 2.56
C THR A 5 7.68 -7.50 1.77
N GLY A 6 7.36 -6.93 0.60
CA GLY A 6 6.35 -7.43 -0.33
C GLY A 6 6.84 -8.62 -1.15
N ALA A 7 8.16 -8.74 -1.36
CA ALA A 7 8.75 -9.91 -2.00
C ALA A 7 8.71 -11.14 -1.09
N SER A 8 8.05 -12.21 -1.57
CA SER A 8 7.94 -13.47 -0.81
C SER A 8 9.28 -14.16 -0.55
N ALA A 9 10.24 -14.00 -1.47
CA ALA A 9 11.55 -14.61 -1.45
C ALA A 9 12.63 -13.63 -1.94
N CYS A 10 13.86 -13.81 -1.47
CA CYS A 10 15.03 -13.09 -1.99
C CYS A 10 15.31 -13.47 -3.44
N CYS A 11 15.65 -12.48 -4.25
CA CYS A 11 16.13 -12.67 -5.61
C CYS A 11 17.36 -11.81 -5.89
N ILE A 12 18.13 -12.22 -6.88
CA ILE A 12 19.37 -11.57 -7.27
C ILE A 12 19.58 -11.71 -8.77
N ASN A 13 20.11 -10.66 -9.38
CA ASN A 13 20.41 -10.62 -10.79
C ASN A 13 21.53 -11.61 -11.10
N LYS A 14 21.27 -12.60 -11.95
CA LYS A 14 22.24 -13.63 -12.29
C LYS A 14 23.55 -13.06 -12.85
N LYS A 15 23.52 -11.88 -13.47
CA LYS A 15 24.66 -11.23 -14.11
C LYS A 15 25.75 -10.79 -13.13
N VAL A 16 25.41 -10.53 -11.86
CA VAL A 16 26.35 -10.01 -10.85
C VAL A 16 27.00 -11.12 -10.01
N ILE A 17 26.67 -12.38 -10.28
CA ILE A 17 27.03 -13.52 -9.43
C ILE A 17 28.06 -14.41 -10.14
N PRO A 18 29.15 -14.81 -9.46
CA PRO A 18 30.07 -15.81 -9.98
C PRO A 18 29.37 -17.14 -10.28
N LYS A 19 29.71 -17.78 -11.41
CA LYS A 19 29.08 -19.04 -11.85
C LYS A 19 29.25 -20.17 -10.84
N GLU A 20 30.30 -20.10 -10.03
CA GLU A 20 30.64 -21.10 -9.01
C GLU A 20 29.70 -21.01 -7.79
N ALA A 21 29.06 -19.85 -7.57
CA ALA A 21 28.18 -19.58 -6.44
C ALA A 21 26.71 -19.90 -6.70
N VAL A 22 26.35 -20.22 -7.94
CA VAL A 22 24.99 -20.61 -8.36
C VAL A 22 24.90 -22.12 -8.62
N GLU A 23 23.71 -22.67 -8.38
CA GLU A 23 23.34 -24.03 -8.75
C GLU A 23 21.97 -24.02 -9.45
N PRO A 24 21.71 -24.95 -10.40
CA PRO A 24 20.41 -25.02 -11.07
C PRO A 24 19.30 -25.37 -10.07
N LEU A 25 18.09 -24.89 -10.35
CA LEU A 25 16.90 -25.34 -9.64
C LEU A 25 16.51 -26.74 -10.12
N THR A 26 15.99 -27.55 -9.18
CA THR A 26 15.43 -28.88 -9.47
C THR A 26 14.00 -28.80 -9.98
N ASP A 27 13.30 -27.72 -9.63
CA ASP A 27 11.87 -27.53 -9.86
C ASP A 27 11.63 -26.21 -10.60
N ASP A 28 10.56 -26.17 -11.37
CA ASP A 28 10.13 -24.96 -12.06
C ASP A 28 9.54 -23.96 -11.07
N VAL A 29 10.26 -22.85 -10.87
CA VAL A 29 9.82 -21.77 -9.98
C VAL A 29 9.53 -20.51 -10.79
N PHE A 30 8.34 -19.95 -10.58
CA PHE A 30 7.90 -18.73 -11.23
C PHE A 30 7.74 -17.59 -10.24
N PHE A 31 8.21 -16.42 -10.64
CA PHE A 31 8.03 -15.15 -9.96
C PHE A 31 6.96 -14.35 -10.67
N ASN A 32 5.91 -14.00 -9.93
CA ASN A 32 4.82 -13.15 -10.42
C ASN A 32 4.99 -11.75 -9.81
N GLY A 33 5.34 -10.78 -10.64
CA GLY A 33 5.20 -9.37 -10.32
C GLY A 33 3.79 -8.87 -10.66
N LEU A 34 3.51 -7.60 -10.40
CA LEU A 34 2.19 -7.00 -10.64
C LEU A 34 1.69 -7.20 -12.09
N ASN A 35 2.59 -7.06 -13.06
CA ASN A 35 2.27 -7.12 -14.50
C ASN A 35 3.13 -8.12 -15.28
N SER A 36 3.88 -8.99 -14.60
CA SER A 36 4.85 -9.86 -15.27
C SER A 36 5.02 -11.20 -14.59
N ARG A 37 5.35 -12.24 -15.36
CA ARG A 37 5.76 -13.54 -14.85
C ARG A 37 7.13 -13.91 -15.41
N GLN A 38 8.05 -14.30 -14.54
CA GLN A 38 9.40 -14.71 -14.91
C GLN A 38 9.72 -16.07 -14.29
N GLN A 39 10.51 -16.89 -14.96
CA GLN A 39 10.95 -18.17 -14.44
C GLN A 39 12.35 -18.03 -13.84
N ALA A 40 12.50 -18.48 -12.60
CA ALA A 40 13.82 -18.65 -12.00
C ALA A 40 14.42 -19.97 -12.48
N THR A 41 15.68 -19.93 -12.89
CA THR A 41 16.40 -21.13 -13.39
C THR A 41 17.50 -21.59 -12.43
N HIS A 42 18.00 -20.68 -11.59
CA HIS A 42 19.11 -20.94 -10.69
C HIS A 42 18.79 -20.45 -9.27
N LYS A 43 19.54 -20.95 -8.30
CA LYS A 43 19.57 -20.46 -6.92
C LYS A 43 21.00 -20.32 -6.44
N ILE A 44 21.20 -19.49 -5.43
CA ILE A 44 22.50 -19.36 -4.75
C ILE A 44 22.73 -20.60 -3.89
N LYS A 45 23.96 -21.14 -3.92
CA LYS A 45 24.39 -22.22 -3.04
C LYS A 45 24.29 -21.80 -1.58
N GLN A 46 24.16 -22.77 -0.68
CA GLN A 46 24.12 -22.49 0.76
C GLN A 46 25.36 -21.71 1.21
N GLY A 47 25.16 -20.69 2.04
CA GLY A 47 26.24 -19.81 2.50
C GLY A 47 25.78 -18.84 3.58
N CYS A 48 26.59 -17.79 3.80
CA CYS A 48 26.28 -16.73 4.74
C CYS A 48 26.49 -15.35 4.08
N PHE A 49 25.59 -14.41 4.33
CA PHE A 49 25.84 -13.00 4.13
C PHE A 49 26.79 -12.51 5.21
N LEU A 50 27.70 -11.63 4.83
CA LEU A 50 28.48 -10.85 5.77
C LEU A 50 27.95 -9.42 5.72
N ILE A 51 27.38 -8.95 6.82
CA ILE A 51 26.79 -7.62 6.94
C ILE A 51 27.41 -6.98 8.17
N GLU A 52 28.17 -5.90 7.99
CA GLU A 52 28.87 -5.20 9.10
C GLU A 52 29.63 -6.17 10.02
N GLY A 53 30.37 -7.11 9.41
CA GLY A 53 31.14 -8.15 10.11
C GLY A 53 30.32 -9.31 10.70
N ASN A 54 28.99 -9.22 10.71
CA ASN A 54 28.11 -10.27 11.22
C ASN A 54 27.74 -11.27 10.12
N LYS A 55 27.79 -12.56 10.47
CA LYS A 55 27.42 -13.64 9.56
C LYS A 55 25.93 -13.96 9.71
N PHE A 56 25.19 -13.84 8.62
CA PHE A 56 23.79 -14.22 8.53
C PHE A 56 23.64 -15.39 7.57
N ARG A 57 22.98 -16.47 7.99
CA ARG A 57 22.70 -17.58 7.08
C ARG A 57 21.87 -17.09 5.89
N ILE A 58 22.34 -17.39 4.68
CA ILE A 58 21.61 -17.09 3.46
C ILE A 58 20.32 -17.92 3.43
N PRO A 59 19.13 -17.30 3.28
CA PRO A 59 17.89 -18.01 2.99
C PRO A 59 17.95 -18.52 1.54
N LEU A 60 16.91 -19.20 1.06
CA LEU A 60 16.85 -19.51 -0.36
C LEU A 60 16.84 -18.20 -1.19
N ILE A 61 17.82 -18.01 -2.06
CA ILE A 61 17.88 -16.87 -2.98
C ILE A 61 17.79 -17.41 -4.39
N TYR A 62 16.84 -16.90 -5.16
CA TYR A 62 16.66 -17.24 -6.56
C TYR A 62 17.48 -16.31 -7.45
N ALA A 63 18.13 -16.88 -8.46
CA ALA A 63 18.96 -16.14 -9.41
C ALA A 63 18.36 -16.26 -10.81
N PHE A 64 18.03 -15.11 -11.40
CA PHE A 64 17.51 -14.98 -12.75
C PHE A 64 17.87 -13.60 -13.33
N ASP A 65 17.64 -13.40 -14.63
CA ASP A 65 17.88 -12.12 -15.27
C ASP A 65 16.81 -11.12 -14.84
N MET A 66 17.13 -10.31 -13.84
CA MET A 66 16.28 -9.21 -13.40
C MET A 66 16.37 -8.07 -14.42
N ASN A 67 15.24 -7.76 -15.06
CA ASN A 67 15.12 -6.62 -15.97
C ASN A 67 14.76 -5.35 -15.19
N ASP A 68 15.64 -4.93 -14.27
CA ASP A 68 15.45 -3.66 -13.58
C ASP A 68 16.25 -2.57 -14.28
N SER A 69 15.54 -1.63 -14.93
CA SER A 69 16.08 -0.37 -15.46
C SER A 69 16.77 0.48 -14.38
N ASN A 70 16.50 0.17 -13.12
CA ASN A 70 16.92 0.95 -11.96
C ASN A 70 18.23 0.43 -11.34
N GLY A 71 18.95 -0.48 -11.99
CA GLY A 71 20.26 -0.95 -11.48
C GLY A 71 20.17 -1.77 -10.19
N ILE A 72 18.99 -2.30 -9.85
CA ILE A 72 18.79 -3.10 -8.65
C ILE A 72 19.34 -4.50 -8.91
N GLU A 73 20.37 -4.86 -8.15
CA GLU A 73 21.04 -6.14 -8.31
C GLU A 73 20.43 -7.24 -7.45
N MET A 74 19.77 -6.90 -6.34
CA MET A 74 19.28 -7.88 -5.36
C MET A 74 18.11 -7.33 -4.55
N LEU A 75 17.08 -8.15 -4.37
CA LEU A 75 15.99 -7.94 -3.43
C LEU A 75 16.14 -8.88 -2.22
N ILE A 76 16.11 -8.30 -1.03
CA ILE A 76 16.05 -9.00 0.24
C ILE A 76 14.57 -9.13 0.61
N GLY A 77 14.01 -10.29 0.30
CA GLY A 77 12.60 -10.61 0.53
C GLY A 77 12.30 -11.06 1.96
N ALA A 78 11.01 -11.27 2.23
CA ALA A 78 10.49 -11.68 3.53
C ALA A 78 11.05 -13.03 4.04
N ASN A 79 11.54 -13.91 3.15
CA ASN A 79 12.17 -15.16 3.58
C ASN A 79 13.50 -14.96 4.34
N PHE A 80 14.22 -13.86 4.11
CA PHE A 80 15.38 -13.47 4.92
C PHE A 80 14.96 -13.07 6.33
N LEU A 81 13.93 -12.23 6.44
CA LEU A 81 13.36 -11.82 7.73
C LEU A 81 12.93 -13.04 8.55
N ARG A 82 12.21 -13.97 7.91
CA ARG A 82 11.79 -15.23 8.53
C ARG A 82 12.97 -16.09 8.96
N SER A 83 14.01 -16.22 8.14
CA SER A 83 15.20 -17.04 8.48
C SER A 83 16.01 -16.45 9.65
N MET A 84 15.92 -15.14 9.84
CA MET A 84 16.58 -14.47 10.96
C MET A 84 15.84 -14.65 12.29
N LYS A 85 14.56 -15.07 12.29
CA LYS A 85 13.72 -15.16 13.50
C LYS A 85 13.72 -13.85 14.32
N GLY A 86 13.82 -12.72 13.63
CA GLY A 86 13.89 -11.39 14.22
C GLY A 86 13.22 -10.38 13.31
N GLY A 87 13.09 -9.14 13.79
CA GLY A 87 12.56 -8.05 12.99
C GLY A 87 13.66 -7.24 12.29
N ILE A 88 13.21 -6.27 11.51
CA ILE A 88 14.01 -5.13 11.09
C ILE A 88 13.36 -3.87 11.65
N ARG A 89 14.18 -2.91 12.08
CA ARG A 89 13.76 -1.53 12.39
C ARG A 89 14.39 -0.61 11.36
N ILE A 90 13.60 0.28 10.79
CA ILE A 90 14.06 1.29 9.84
C ILE A 90 13.86 2.64 10.54
N GLU A 91 14.94 3.38 10.77
CA GLU A 91 14.92 4.71 11.41
C GLU A 91 15.79 5.67 10.62
N GLY A 92 15.16 6.60 9.88
CA GLY A 92 15.91 7.49 8.99
C GLY A 92 16.71 6.69 7.96
N ASP A 93 18.02 6.92 7.93
CA ASP A 93 18.99 6.22 7.08
C ASP A 93 19.61 4.98 7.76
N GLU A 94 19.09 4.53 8.90
CA GLU A 94 19.60 3.38 9.65
C GLU A 94 18.64 2.19 9.59
N ILE A 95 19.18 1.04 9.21
CA ILE A 95 18.49 -0.25 9.27
C ILE A 95 19.11 -1.07 10.39
N THR A 96 18.30 -1.43 11.39
CA THR A 96 18.70 -2.35 12.48
C THR A 96 18.11 -3.73 12.26
N ILE A 97 18.96 -4.75 12.19
CA ILE A 97 18.60 -6.17 12.14
C ILE A 97 18.71 -6.77 13.54
N TYR A 98 17.59 -7.19 14.14
CA TYR A 98 17.54 -7.55 15.57
C TYR A 98 18.32 -8.81 15.95
N LYS A 99 18.55 -9.76 15.05
CA LYS A 99 19.18 -11.06 15.39
C LYS A 99 20.56 -10.90 16.05
N ASN A 100 21.33 -9.90 15.63
CA ASN A 100 22.65 -9.56 16.17
C ASN A 100 22.77 -8.05 16.49
N VAL A 101 21.65 -7.32 16.55
CA VAL A 101 21.58 -5.85 16.64
C VAL A 101 22.54 -5.18 15.65
N THR A 102 22.53 -5.66 14.42
CA THR A 102 23.41 -5.14 13.36
C THR A 102 22.78 -3.89 12.77
N LYS A 103 23.48 -2.77 12.89
CA LYS A 103 23.07 -1.47 12.35
C LYS A 103 23.80 -1.21 11.04
N ILE A 104 23.05 -0.93 9.99
CA ILE A 104 23.56 -0.63 8.66
C ILE A 104 23.12 0.77 8.31
N LYS A 105 24.05 1.62 7.89
CA LYS A 105 23.69 2.90 7.28
C LYS A 105 23.35 2.68 5.82
N THR A 106 22.20 3.15 5.39
CA THR A 106 21.81 3.16 3.99
C THR A 106 22.44 4.38 3.33
N SER A 107 23.16 4.16 2.23
CA SER A 107 23.59 5.25 1.36
C SER A 107 22.44 5.64 0.44
N ASN A 108 22.08 6.92 0.38
CA ASN A 108 21.20 7.50 -0.66
C ASN A 108 21.90 7.56 -2.04
N GLN A 109 22.85 6.66 -2.31
CA GLN A 109 23.52 6.59 -3.60
C GLN A 109 22.78 5.61 -4.50
N THR A 110 21.77 6.13 -5.19
CA THR A 110 21.69 6.15 -6.66
C THR A 110 20.51 7.04 -7.00
N GLU A 111 20.69 7.94 -7.97
CA GLU A 111 19.62 8.66 -8.69
C GLU A 111 18.62 7.64 -9.30
N ILE A 112 17.74 7.11 -8.47
CA ILE A 112 16.61 6.28 -8.87
C ILE A 112 15.43 6.98 -8.26
N ALA A 113 14.82 7.83 -9.09
CA ALA A 113 13.56 8.54 -8.86
C ALA A 113 13.39 8.98 -7.41
N GLU A 114 13.60 10.27 -7.15
CA GLU A 114 12.97 10.97 -6.04
C GLU A 114 11.51 10.48 -5.91
N PHE A 115 11.27 9.50 -5.06
CA PHE A 115 10.04 9.45 -4.32
C PHE A 115 10.18 10.63 -3.38
N ALA A 116 9.69 11.76 -3.86
CA ALA A 116 9.35 12.92 -3.07
C ALA A 116 8.31 12.47 -2.03
N GLU A 117 8.76 11.78 -0.99
CA GLU A 117 8.02 11.50 0.25
C GLU A 117 8.58 12.35 1.41
N LEU A 118 9.38 13.36 1.09
CA LEU A 118 9.75 14.41 2.04
C LEU A 118 8.92 15.65 1.71
N GLU A 119 7.93 15.87 2.57
CA GLU A 119 7.05 17.05 2.62
C GLU A 119 6.12 17.23 1.41
N VAL A 120 5.41 16.17 1.04
CA VAL A 120 4.24 16.33 0.17
C VAL A 120 3.21 17.17 0.93
N ASN A 121 3.02 18.42 0.50
CA ASN A 121 1.92 19.27 0.93
C ASN A 121 0.61 18.47 0.79
N GLU A 122 -0.34 18.60 1.73
CA GLU A 122 -1.64 17.93 1.69
C GLU A 122 -2.33 18.05 0.31
N GLU A 123 -2.16 19.20 -0.37
CA GLU A 123 -2.64 19.42 -1.74
C GLU A 123 -1.93 18.57 -2.80
N GLU A 124 -0.65 18.28 -2.62
CA GLU A 124 0.17 17.49 -3.53
C GLU A 124 -0.03 15.99 -3.27
N PHE A 125 -0.32 15.59 -2.02
CA PHE A 125 -0.73 14.22 -1.69
C PHE A 125 -2.12 13.93 -2.28
N LEU A 126 -3.03 14.90 -2.22
CA LEU A 126 -4.33 14.83 -2.89
C LEU A 126 -4.16 14.72 -4.40
N LYS A 127 -3.27 15.51 -5.04
CA LYS A 127 -2.96 15.38 -6.48
C LYS A 127 -2.32 14.06 -6.84
N ILE A 128 -1.44 13.51 -6.00
CA ILE A 128 -0.82 12.20 -6.23
C ILE A 128 -1.86 11.10 -6.11
N ASN A 129 -2.73 11.13 -5.09
CA ASN A 129 -3.84 10.18 -4.93
C ASN A 129 -4.86 10.29 -6.05
N GLU A 130 -5.25 11.50 -6.46
CA GLU A 130 -6.06 11.74 -7.66
C GLU A 130 -5.35 11.14 -8.87
N SER A 131 -4.07 11.42 -9.07
CA SER A 131 -3.31 10.89 -10.21
C SER A 131 -3.14 9.37 -10.17
N THR A 132 -3.12 8.71 -9.01
CA THR A 132 -3.05 7.23 -8.92
C THR A 132 -4.42 6.56 -9.07
N TYR A 133 -5.50 7.21 -8.63
CA TYR A 133 -6.87 6.76 -8.87
C TYR A 133 -7.36 7.05 -10.30
N PHE A 134 -6.82 8.09 -10.97
CA PHE A 134 -7.21 8.50 -12.32
C PHE A 134 -6.22 8.08 -13.43
N ASN A 135 -4.97 7.71 -13.13
CA ASN A 135 -4.02 7.17 -14.12
C ASN A 135 -3.97 5.64 -14.20
N GLN A 136 -4.76 4.92 -13.40
CA GLN A 136 -5.36 3.74 -14.00
C GLN A 136 -6.48 4.27 -14.87
N GLU A 137 -6.36 4.13 -16.19
CA GLU A 137 -7.54 3.76 -16.95
C GLU A 137 -8.13 2.56 -16.17
N GLY A 138 -9.03 2.83 -15.22
CA GLY A 138 -9.72 1.79 -14.46
C GLY A 138 -10.30 0.91 -15.54
N SER A 139 -9.69 -0.28 -15.67
CA SER A 139 -9.66 -1.08 -16.88
C SER A 139 -10.91 -0.80 -17.72
N LYS A 140 -10.79 -0.13 -18.87
CA LYS A 140 -11.96 0.13 -19.73
C LYS A 140 -12.76 -1.15 -19.92
N ALA A 141 -12.06 -2.29 -19.97
CA ALA A 141 -12.64 -3.62 -19.97
C ALA A 141 -13.44 -3.96 -18.69
N PHE A 142 -13.00 -3.60 -17.48
CA PHE A 142 -13.79 -3.74 -16.24
C PHE A 142 -15.07 -2.89 -16.27
N LEU A 143 -14.96 -1.61 -16.63
CA LEU A 143 -16.14 -0.75 -16.72
C LEU A 143 -17.11 -1.24 -17.81
N GLU A 144 -16.62 -1.65 -18.98
CA GLU A 144 -17.45 -2.24 -20.04
C GLU A 144 -18.08 -3.58 -19.63
N GLN A 145 -17.31 -4.46 -18.99
CA GLN A 145 -17.77 -5.77 -18.53
C GLN A 145 -18.88 -5.65 -17.48
N PHE A 146 -18.77 -4.71 -16.54
CA PHE A 146 -19.70 -4.58 -15.42
C PHE A 146 -20.71 -3.45 -15.59
N LYS A 147 -20.64 -2.64 -16.65
CA LYS A 147 -21.63 -1.59 -16.96
C LYS A 147 -23.08 -2.09 -16.89
N PRO A 148 -23.46 -3.24 -17.47
CA PRO A 148 -24.83 -3.73 -17.37
C PRO A 148 -25.27 -4.00 -15.93
N VAL A 149 -24.34 -4.48 -15.09
CA VAL A 149 -24.60 -4.78 -13.68
C VAL A 149 -24.72 -3.49 -12.87
N ILE A 150 -23.80 -2.55 -13.08
CA ILE A 150 -23.81 -1.23 -12.41
C ILE A 150 -25.09 -0.47 -12.77
N ASP A 151 -25.45 -0.43 -14.06
CA ASP A 151 -26.66 0.25 -14.51
C ASP A 151 -27.91 -0.41 -13.92
N ARG A 152 -27.95 -1.75 -13.85
CA ARG A 152 -29.04 -2.46 -13.17
C ARG A 152 -29.14 -2.11 -11.69
N LEU A 153 -28.01 -2.05 -10.97
CA LEU A 153 -27.97 -1.68 -9.55
C LEU A 153 -28.39 -0.23 -9.32
N LYS A 154 -28.03 0.69 -10.22
CA LYS A 154 -28.51 2.08 -10.23
C LYS A 154 -30.02 2.16 -10.43
N HIS A 155 -30.55 1.47 -11.43
CA HIS A 155 -32.01 1.42 -11.69
C HIS A 155 -32.78 0.83 -10.50
N GLN A 156 -32.23 -0.18 -9.84
CA GLN A 156 -32.81 -0.78 -8.65
C GLN A 156 -32.66 0.10 -7.39
N GLY A 157 -31.89 1.19 -7.46
CA GLY A 157 -31.66 2.11 -6.35
C GLY A 157 -30.75 1.54 -5.26
N TYR A 158 -29.92 0.54 -5.57
CA TYR A 158 -28.83 0.09 -4.68
C TYR A 158 -27.61 1.03 -4.77
N ILE A 159 -27.43 1.70 -5.91
CA ILE A 159 -26.40 2.73 -6.12
C ILE A 159 -27.12 4.02 -6.52
N GLY A 160 -26.92 5.11 -5.77
CA GLY A 160 -27.56 6.41 -6.04
C GLY A 160 -27.72 7.25 -4.77
N GLU A 161 -28.56 8.27 -4.85
CA GLU A 161 -28.76 9.30 -3.81
C GLU A 161 -29.48 8.79 -2.54
N GLU A 162 -30.10 7.60 -2.58
CA GLU A 162 -30.83 7.01 -1.46
C GLU A 162 -30.13 5.76 -0.90
N PRO A 163 -28.94 5.87 -0.26
CA PRO A 163 -28.13 4.72 0.15
C PRO A 163 -28.84 3.81 1.18
N LEU A 164 -29.82 4.32 1.91
CA LEU A 164 -30.53 3.58 2.96
C LEU A 164 -31.75 2.79 2.44
N LYS A 165 -32.13 2.93 1.16
CA LYS A 165 -33.38 2.39 0.60
C LYS A 165 -33.56 0.88 0.83
N HIS A 166 -32.49 0.12 0.68
CA HIS A 166 -32.49 -1.34 0.84
C HIS A 166 -31.79 -1.82 2.12
N TRP A 167 -31.30 -0.90 2.96
CA TRP A 167 -30.42 -1.20 4.09
C TRP A 167 -31.09 -2.01 5.20
N LYS A 168 -32.41 -1.87 5.38
CA LYS A 168 -33.18 -2.63 6.40
C LYS A 168 -33.06 -4.16 6.27
N LYS A 169 -32.63 -4.69 5.12
CA LYS A 169 -32.42 -6.12 4.91
C LYS A 169 -31.00 -6.59 5.24
N ASN A 170 -30.04 -5.69 5.42
CA ASN A 170 -28.62 -5.95 5.70
C ASN A 170 -28.30 -5.63 7.17
N ASP A 171 -29.01 -6.26 8.12
CA ASP A 171 -28.84 -6.01 9.55
C ASP A 171 -27.73 -6.91 10.14
N GLU A 172 -26.54 -6.84 9.54
CA GLU A 172 -25.35 -7.58 10.00
C GLU A 172 -24.81 -6.94 11.28
N LEU A 173 -24.88 -7.67 12.39
CA LEU A 173 -24.40 -7.21 13.69
C LEU A 173 -22.91 -7.54 13.85
N CYS A 174 -22.07 -6.54 13.60
CA CYS A 174 -20.63 -6.63 13.88
C CYS A 174 -20.34 -6.31 15.36
N LYS A 175 -19.60 -7.19 16.04
CA LYS A 175 -19.07 -6.95 17.39
C LYS A 175 -17.58 -6.64 17.32
N LEU A 176 -17.16 -5.57 18.01
CA LEU A 176 -15.74 -5.22 18.19
C LEU A 176 -15.39 -5.40 19.67
N ASP A 177 -14.43 -6.29 19.95
CA ASP A 177 -13.87 -6.47 21.29
C ASP A 177 -12.60 -5.59 21.43
N ILE A 178 -12.69 -4.56 22.26
CA ILE A 178 -11.59 -3.61 22.47
C ILE A 178 -10.59 -4.21 23.46
N ILE A 179 -9.36 -4.45 23.00
CA ILE A 179 -8.29 -5.06 23.82
C ILE A 179 -7.89 -4.19 25.02
N ASN A 180 -7.88 -2.86 24.84
CA ASN A 180 -7.58 -1.91 25.91
C ASN A 180 -8.73 -0.91 26.08
N PRO A 181 -9.68 -1.19 26.98
CA PRO A 181 -10.88 -0.38 27.17
C PRO A 181 -10.63 0.89 27.97
N ASP A 182 -9.39 1.24 28.31
CA ASP A 182 -9.05 2.47 29.06
C ASP A 182 -8.30 3.51 28.22
N ILE A 183 -7.67 3.08 27.12
CA ILE A 183 -6.99 4.01 26.20
C ILE A 183 -8.03 4.85 25.46
N THR A 184 -7.85 6.16 25.45
CA THR A 184 -8.58 7.10 24.60
C THR A 184 -7.72 7.45 23.39
N ILE A 185 -8.29 7.33 22.20
CA ILE A 185 -7.63 7.68 20.93
C ILE A 185 -8.17 9.04 20.51
N GLU A 186 -7.27 10.00 20.35
CA GLU A 186 -7.60 11.35 19.88
C GLU A 186 -6.69 11.75 18.73
N ASP A 187 -7.27 12.03 17.58
CA ASP A 187 -6.55 12.67 16.50
C ASP A 187 -6.33 14.16 16.79
N ARG A 188 -5.20 14.67 16.30
CA ARG A 188 -4.89 16.09 16.34
C ARG A 188 -5.87 16.85 15.43
N PRO A 189 -6.29 18.07 15.81
CA PRO A 189 -7.11 18.91 14.95
C PRO A 189 -6.43 19.17 13.61
N LEU A 190 -7.22 19.28 12.54
CA LEU A 190 -6.74 19.72 11.23
C LEU A 190 -6.11 21.11 11.36
N LYS A 191 -4.86 21.26 10.89
CA LYS A 191 -4.08 22.50 11.07
C LYS A 191 -4.52 23.63 10.13
N HIS A 192 -5.06 23.30 8.97
CA HIS A 192 -5.34 24.26 7.89
C HIS A 192 -6.81 24.22 7.43
N VAL A 193 -7.76 24.31 8.39
CA VAL A 193 -9.18 24.44 8.04
C VAL A 193 -9.50 25.91 7.78
N THR A 194 -9.89 26.23 6.56
CA THR A 194 -10.44 27.55 6.24
C THR A 194 -11.93 27.63 6.61
N PRO A 195 -12.48 28.82 6.91
CA PRO A 195 -13.92 28.96 7.19
C PRO A 195 -14.82 28.43 6.05
N ALA A 196 -14.37 28.57 4.80
CA ALA A 196 -15.09 28.05 3.64
C ALA A 196 -15.15 26.51 3.62
N MET A 197 -14.07 25.84 4.02
CA MET A 197 -14.04 24.38 4.15
C MET A 197 -14.95 23.91 5.29
N GLU A 198 -14.94 24.61 6.42
CA GLU A 198 -15.80 24.31 7.56
C GLU A 198 -17.29 24.39 7.18
N ASP A 199 -17.70 25.44 6.47
CA ASP A 199 -19.07 25.61 5.98
C ASP A 199 -19.46 24.51 4.98
N SER A 200 -18.54 24.11 4.09
CA SER A 200 -18.78 23.01 3.15
C SER A 200 -18.98 21.68 3.88
N PHE A 201 -18.09 21.35 4.82
CA PHE A 201 -18.21 20.13 5.62
C PHE A 201 -19.49 20.11 6.44
N LYS A 202 -19.86 21.24 7.04
CA LYS A 202 -21.10 21.37 7.80
C LYS A 202 -22.33 21.05 6.94
N ARG A 203 -22.42 21.59 5.71
CA ARG A 203 -23.53 21.28 4.80
C ARG A 203 -23.62 19.79 4.47
N HIS A 204 -22.49 19.13 4.22
CA HIS A 204 -22.47 17.70 3.93
C HIS A 204 -22.89 16.87 5.15
N VAL A 205 -22.35 17.21 6.32
CA VAL A 205 -22.69 16.58 7.59
C VAL A 205 -24.19 16.74 7.90
N ASP A 206 -24.76 17.93 7.73
CA ASP A 206 -26.18 18.20 7.94
C ASP A 206 -27.07 17.40 6.97
N SER A 207 -26.65 17.24 5.71
CA SER A 207 -27.35 16.40 4.73
C SER A 207 -27.39 14.93 5.16
N LEU A 208 -26.24 14.39 5.60
CA LEU A 208 -26.13 13.01 6.10
C LEU A 208 -26.95 12.79 7.38
N PHE A 209 -27.01 13.79 8.27
CA PHE A 209 -27.88 13.76 9.45
C PHE A 209 -29.36 13.73 9.05
N LYS A 210 -29.75 14.54 8.07
CA LYS A 210 -31.14 14.64 7.62
C LYS A 210 -31.66 13.33 7.03
N ILE A 211 -30.83 12.61 6.29
CA ILE A 211 -31.19 11.28 5.76
C ILE A 211 -31.05 10.16 6.79
N GLY A 212 -30.52 10.44 7.99
CA GLY A 212 -30.34 9.47 9.06
C GLY A 212 -29.17 8.48 8.84
N ALA A 213 -28.25 8.79 7.92
CA ALA A 213 -27.09 7.96 7.63
C ALA A 213 -26.02 8.03 8.74
N ILE A 214 -25.95 9.15 9.46
CA ILE A 214 -25.03 9.36 10.58
C ILE A 214 -25.78 9.85 11.82
N ARG A 215 -25.16 9.68 13.00
CA ARG A 215 -25.64 10.17 14.29
C ARG A 215 -24.47 10.74 15.11
N PRO A 216 -24.73 11.63 16.10
CA PRO A 216 -23.65 12.11 16.96
C PRO A 216 -23.06 10.95 17.75
N SER A 217 -21.73 10.88 17.80
CA SER A 217 -21.03 9.87 18.58
C SER A 217 -21.08 10.20 20.08
N LYS A 218 -21.26 9.17 20.91
CA LYS A 218 -21.05 9.24 22.38
C LYS A 218 -19.70 8.65 22.80
N SER A 219 -18.89 8.25 21.83
CA SER A 219 -17.57 7.66 22.08
C SER A 219 -16.65 8.72 22.68
N ARG A 220 -15.81 8.30 23.64
CA ARG A 220 -14.69 9.12 24.13
C ARG A 220 -13.59 9.31 23.09
N HIS A 221 -13.55 8.46 22.06
CA HIS A 221 -12.53 8.51 21.01
C HIS A 221 -12.90 9.56 19.96
N ARG A 222 -11.90 10.32 19.49
CA ARG A 222 -12.05 11.32 18.44
C ARG A 222 -11.11 11.00 17.29
N THR A 223 -11.64 10.85 16.09
CA THR A 223 -10.86 10.73 14.85
C THR A 223 -11.38 11.71 13.82
N THR A 224 -10.51 12.13 12.91
CA THR A 224 -10.88 13.07 11.85
C THR A 224 -11.65 12.34 10.75
N ALA A 225 -12.88 12.76 10.48
CA ALA A 225 -13.62 12.34 9.30
C ALA A 225 -13.23 13.23 8.11
N MET A 226 -12.86 12.62 6.99
CA MET A 226 -12.51 13.33 5.76
C MET A 226 -13.57 13.07 4.69
N ILE A 227 -13.94 14.13 3.97
CA ILE A 227 -14.80 14.03 2.78
C ILE A 227 -13.87 14.09 1.57
N VAL A 228 -13.89 13.04 0.76
CA VAL A 228 -13.09 12.94 -0.46
C VAL A 228 -13.98 13.30 -1.64
N ASN A 229 -13.60 14.33 -2.40
CA ASN A 229 -14.28 14.67 -3.65
C ASN A 229 -13.99 13.58 -4.69
N SER A 230 -14.98 13.17 -5.47
CA SER A 230 -14.79 12.10 -6.46
C SER A 230 -13.99 12.53 -7.70
N GLY A 231 -13.43 13.75 -7.71
CA GLY A 231 -12.76 14.38 -8.87
C GLY A 231 -13.67 14.59 -10.10
N ALA A 232 -14.94 14.19 -10.04
CA ALA A 232 -15.89 14.33 -11.13
C ALA A 232 -16.55 15.71 -11.02
N THR A 233 -16.14 16.63 -11.88
CA THR A 233 -16.81 17.93 -12.00
C THR A 233 -17.85 17.80 -13.10
N ILE A 234 -19.14 17.87 -12.73
CA ILE A 234 -20.22 17.97 -13.71
C ILE A 234 -20.21 19.40 -14.22
N ASP A 235 -19.99 19.58 -15.52
CA ASP A 235 -20.08 20.89 -16.15
C ASP A 235 -21.50 21.45 -15.96
N PRO A 236 -21.67 22.60 -15.28
CA PRO A 236 -22.99 23.15 -14.96
C PRO A 236 -23.79 23.58 -16.19
N VAL A 237 -23.15 23.75 -17.35
CA VAL A 237 -23.81 24.09 -18.62
C VAL A 237 -24.19 22.84 -19.39
N THR A 238 -23.34 21.81 -19.39
CA THR A 238 -23.54 20.62 -20.24
C THR A 238 -24.05 19.39 -19.49
N GLY A 239 -24.03 19.40 -18.16
CA GLY A 239 -24.51 18.31 -17.30
C GLY A 239 -23.70 17.02 -17.41
N LYS A 240 -22.47 17.09 -17.95
CA LYS A 240 -21.56 15.95 -18.15
C LYS A 240 -20.39 16.01 -17.19
#